data_AF-A0A9Q9PBZ2-F1
#
_entry.id   AF-A0A9Q9PBZ2-F1
#
_cell.length_a   1.000
_cell.length_b   1.000
_cell.length_c   1.000
_cell.angle_alpha   90.00
_cell.angle_beta   90.00
_cell.angle_gamma   90.00
#
_symmetry.space_group_name_H-M   'P 1'
#
loop_
_entity.id
_entity.type
_entity.pdbx_description
1 polymer ?
#
loop_
_entity_poly.entity_id
_entity_poly.type
_entity_poly.pdbx_seq_one_letter_code
_entity_poly.pdbx_strand_id
1 'polypeptide(L)'
;MTTPTPPRRAGKPRKTVTDEARAEQLLDELRQAEALFRETAERRVQLAIEAHAIGLTTTRIAEAVGVSQPSVSNWVRAARATDAHSNPND
;
A
#
# COMPACT_ATOMS: atom_id res chain seq x y z
N MET A 1 -32.42 -51.13 13.01
CA MET A 1 -31.96 -49.83 13.55
C MET A 1 -31.32 -49.05 12.42
N THR A 2 -31.98 -48.01 11.92
CA THR A 2 -31.44 -47.12 10.86
C THR A 2 -31.33 -45.71 11.44
N THR A 3 -30.10 -45.20 11.55
CA THR A 3 -29.83 -43.86 12.05
C THR A 3 -30.13 -42.84 10.95
N PRO A 4 -30.95 -41.80 11.20
CA PRO A 4 -31.22 -40.78 10.20
C PRO A 4 -30.01 -39.84 10.03
N THR A 5 -29.59 -39.64 8.79
CA THR A 5 -28.53 -38.71 8.40
C THR A 5 -28.94 -37.27 8.73
N PRO A 6 -28.12 -36.48 9.43
CA PRO A 6 -28.45 -35.09 9.76
C PRO A 6 -28.49 -34.21 8.50
N PRO A 7 -29.37 -33.20 8.44
CA PRO A 7 -29.49 -32.35 7.27
C PRO A 7 -28.20 -31.59 7.01
N ARG A 8 -27.70 -31.65 5.77
CA ARG A 8 -26.59 -30.84 5.28
C ARG A 8 -26.90 -29.37 5.60
N ARG A 9 -26.03 -28.72 6.38
CA ARG A 9 -26.06 -27.27 6.59
C ARG A 9 -26.06 -26.61 5.22
N ALA A 10 -27.18 -25.97 4.85
CA ALA A 10 -27.26 -25.16 3.65
C ALA A 10 -26.16 -24.10 3.74
N GLY A 11 -25.13 -24.24 2.90
CA GLY A 11 -24.03 -23.28 2.82
C GLY A 11 -24.60 -21.89 2.55
N LYS A 12 -24.02 -20.88 3.23
CA LYS A 12 -24.39 -19.48 3.08
C LYS A 12 -24.52 -19.14 1.58
N PRO A 13 -25.63 -18.54 1.11
CA PRO A 13 -25.79 -18.24 -0.30
C PRO A 13 -24.66 -17.33 -0.76
N ARG A 14 -24.02 -17.67 -1.88
CA ARG A 14 -22.99 -16.84 -2.50
C ARG A 14 -23.63 -15.51 -2.91
N LYS A 15 -23.02 -14.38 -2.54
CA LYS A 15 -23.48 -13.06 -2.98
C LYS A 15 -23.34 -12.98 -4.49
N THR A 16 -24.44 -12.78 -5.20
CA THR A 16 -24.46 -12.52 -6.65
C THR A 16 -24.54 -11.01 -6.87
N VAL A 17 -23.80 -10.50 -7.86
CA VAL A 17 -23.86 -9.09 -8.24
C VAL A 17 -25.21 -8.84 -8.90
N THR A 18 -26.03 -7.97 -8.31
CA THR A 18 -27.39 -7.66 -8.78
C THR A 18 -27.43 -6.48 -9.75
N ASP A 19 -26.38 -5.67 -9.77
CA ASP A 19 -26.24 -4.48 -10.60
C ASP A 19 -24.79 -4.42 -11.10
N GLU A 20 -24.57 -4.85 -12.33
CA GLU A 20 -23.24 -4.91 -12.94
C GLU A 20 -22.68 -3.51 -13.18
N ALA A 21 -23.51 -2.56 -13.63
CA ALA A 21 -23.09 -1.18 -13.88
C ALA A 21 -22.62 -0.50 -12.59
N ARG A 22 -23.34 -0.68 -11.48
CA ARG A 22 -22.92 -0.14 -10.18
C ARG A 22 -21.67 -0.84 -9.64
N ALA A 23 -21.52 -2.14 -9.88
CA ALA A 23 -20.33 -2.87 -9.47
C ALA A 23 -19.08 -2.40 -10.21
N GLU A 24 -19.16 -2.19 -11.53
CA GLU A 24 -18.05 -1.64 -12.32
C GLU A 24 -17.67 -0.24 -11.86
N GLN A 25 -18.67 0.63 -11.63
CA GLN A 25 -18.41 1.97 -11.12
C GLN A 25 -17.65 1.96 -9.79
N LEU A 26 -18.02 1.08 -8.85
CA LEU A 26 -17.31 0.95 -7.57
C LEU A 26 -15.87 0.46 -7.75
N LEU A 27 -15.63 -0.45 -8.69
CA LEU A 27 -14.27 -0.92 -8.99
C LEU A 27 -13.41 0.19 -9.59
N ASP A 28 -13.97 1.03 -10.45
CA ASP A 28 -13.27 2.18 -11.00
C ASP A 28 -12.97 3.25 -9.94
N GLU A 29 -13.93 3.56 -9.07
CA GLU A 29 -13.72 4.45 -7.93
C GLU A 29 -12.59 3.93 -7.02
N LEU A 30 -12.53 2.61 -6.76
CA LEU A 30 -11.45 1.99 -5.99
C LEU A 30 -10.08 2.12 -6.70
N ARG A 31 -10.02 1.91 -8.01
CA ARG A 31 -8.78 2.07 -8.78
C ARG A 31 -8.27 3.51 -8.75
N GLN A 32 -9.19 4.48 -8.85
CA GLN A 32 -8.85 5.90 -8.77
C GLN A 32 -8.35 6.28 -7.38
N ALA A 33 -9.02 5.81 -6.32
CA ALA A 33 -8.58 6.04 -4.96
C ALA A 33 -7.17 5.46 -4.71
N GLU A 34 -6.93 4.22 -5.15
CA GLU A 34 -5.62 3.56 -5.04
C GLU A 34 -4.53 4.32 -5.81
N ALA A 35 -4.83 4.85 -7.00
CA ALA A 35 -3.89 5.67 -7.75
C ALA A 35 -3.46 6.92 -6.97
N LEU A 36 -4.42 7.63 -6.36
CA LEU A 36 -4.13 8.79 -5.51
C LEU A 36 -3.33 8.41 -4.26
N PHE A 37 -3.66 7.28 -3.62
CA PHE A 37 -2.90 6.78 -2.48
C PHE A 37 -1.45 6.43 -2.86
N ARG A 38 -1.24 5.83 -4.04
CA ARG A 38 0.09 5.50 -4.53
C ARG A 38 0.91 6.74 -4.81
N GLU A 39 0.35 7.70 -5.56
CA GLU A 39 1.03 8.95 -5.89
C GLU A 39 1.42 9.73 -4.61
N THR A 40 0.48 9.85 -3.66
CA THR A 40 0.77 10.52 -2.38
C THR A 40 1.80 9.77 -1.54
N ALA A 41 1.78 8.43 -1.54
CA ALA A 41 2.78 7.61 -0.86
C ALA A 41 4.19 7.78 -1.47
N GLU A 42 4.29 7.83 -2.79
CA GLU A 42 5.54 8.09 -3.52
C GLU A 42 6.06 9.50 -3.22
N ARG A 43 5.20 10.52 -3.29
CA ARG A 43 5.59 11.91 -2.99
C ARG A 43 6.06 12.06 -1.55
N ARG A 44 5.42 11.37 -0.60
CA ARG A 44 5.84 11.33 0.81
C ARG A 44 7.25 10.78 0.98
N VAL A 45 7.59 9.71 0.27
CA VAL A 45 8.94 9.12 0.30
C VAL A 45 9.98 10.09 -0.29
N GLN A 46 9.66 10.70 -1.43
CA GLN A 46 10.54 11.68 -2.08
C GLN A 46 10.85 12.86 -1.16
N LEU A 47 9.83 13.44 -0.52
CA LEU A 47 10.00 14.54 0.44
C LEU A 47 10.85 14.13 1.65
N ALA A 48 10.69 12.90 2.15
CA ALA A 48 11.50 12.39 3.26
C ALA A 48 12.98 12.27 2.87
N ILE A 49 13.28 11.85 1.64
CA ILE A 49 14.65 11.76 1.10
C ILE A 49 15.24 13.16 0.94
N GLU A 50 14.51 14.09 0.34
CA GLU A 50 14.92 15.50 0.18
C GLU A 50 15.19 16.16 1.54
N ALA A 51 14.29 15.97 2.52
CA ALA A 51 14.45 16.49 3.88
C ALA A 51 15.72 15.94 4.56
N HIS A 52 16.00 14.64 4.37
CA HIS A 52 17.21 14.02 4.90
C HIS A 52 18.47 14.57 4.20
N ALA A 53 18.41 14.82 2.88
CA ALA A 53 19.52 15.36 2.11
C ALA A 53 19.96 16.76 2.57
N ILE A 54 19.01 17.60 3.03
CA ILE A 54 19.30 18.92 3.61
C ILE A 54 19.66 18.89 5.11
N GLY A 55 19.77 17.69 5.71
CA GLY A 55 20.29 17.50 7.07
C GLY A 55 19.23 17.28 8.16
N LEU A 56 17.95 17.09 7.83
CA LEU A 56 16.99 16.66 8.85
C LEU A 56 17.27 15.23 9.31
N THR A 57 17.24 15.02 10.63
CA THR A 57 17.35 13.68 11.23
C THR A 57 16.17 12.80 10.87
N THR A 58 16.41 11.50 10.69
CA THR A 58 15.36 10.51 10.43
C THR A 58 14.25 10.50 11.48
N THR A 59 14.58 10.79 12.76
CA THR A 59 13.59 10.90 13.85
C THR A 59 12.59 12.04 13.61
N ARG A 60 13.06 13.26 13.33
CA ARG A 60 12.19 14.41 13.04
C ARG A 60 11.31 14.18 11.81
N ILE A 61 11.87 13.55 10.79
CA ILE A 61 11.11 13.21 9.57
C ILE A 61 10.02 12.18 9.91
N ALA A 62 10.35 11.16 10.70
CA ALA A 62 9.41 10.12 11.10
C ALA A 62 8.24 10.69 11.94
N GLU A 63 8.53 11.59 12.86
CA GLU A 63 7.52 12.33 13.64
C GLU A 63 6.59 13.14 12.75
N ALA A 64 7.14 13.91 11.79
CA ALA A 64 6.35 14.73 10.89
C ALA A 64 5.45 13.89 9.95
N VAL A 65 5.92 12.71 9.54
CA VAL A 65 5.23 11.82 8.60
C VAL A 65 4.28 10.84 9.31
N GLY A 66 4.43 10.65 10.63
CA GLY A 66 3.64 9.70 11.41
C GLY A 66 4.02 8.23 11.17
N VAL A 67 5.31 7.96 10.93
CA VAL A 67 5.84 6.61 10.70
C VAL A 67 6.98 6.30 11.67
N SER A 68 7.46 5.06 11.65
CA SER A 68 8.64 4.69 12.44
C SER A 68 9.93 5.26 11.83
N GLN A 69 10.89 5.63 12.68
CA GLN A 69 12.22 6.06 12.25
C GLN A 69 12.93 5.02 11.35
N PRO A 70 12.85 3.69 11.60
CA PRO A 70 13.37 2.67 10.70
C PRO A 70 12.77 2.72 9.29
N SER A 71 11.48 3.08 9.15
CA SER A 71 10.84 3.23 7.83
C SER A 71 11.52 4.32 7.00
N VAL A 72 11.81 5.46 7.62
CA VAL A 72 12.52 6.58 6.96
C VAL A 72 13.95 6.16 6.59
N SER A 73 14.66 5.48 7.49
CA SER A 73 16.01 4.98 7.19
C SER A 73 16.02 4.00 6.02
N ASN A 74 14.99 3.16 5.89
CA ASN A 74 14.89 2.24 4.76
C ASN A 74 14.67 2.99 3.44
N TRP A 75 13.82 4.02 3.41
CA TRP A 75 13.61 4.85 2.23
C TRP A 75 14.90 5.54 1.76
N VAL A 76 15.64 6.16 2.68
CA VAL A 76 16.92 6.82 2.36
C VAL A 76 17.95 5.80 1.85
N ARG A 77 18.00 4.61 2.45
CA ARG A 77 18.90 3.53 2.00
C ARG A 77 18.53 3.05 0.60
N ALA A 78 17.24 2.82 0.33
CA ALA A 78 16.76 2.37 -0.97
C ALA A 78 17.10 3.39 -2.08
N ALA A 79 16.88 4.68 -1.82
CA ALA A 79 17.23 5.75 -2.76
C ALA A 79 18.72 5.73 -3.15
N ARG A 80 19.61 5.62 -2.16
CA ARG A 80 21.06 5.52 -2.40
C ARG A 80 21.45 4.27 -3.19
N ALA A 81 20.76 3.15 -2.98
CA ALA A 81 21.04 1.91 -3.71
C ALA A 81 20.63 2.03 -5.19
N THR A 82 19.53 2.74 -5.47
CA THR A 82 19.11 3.07 -6.83
C THR A 82 20.11 3.99 -7.51
N ASP A 83 20.56 5.06 -6.85
CA ASP A 83 21.58 5.97 -7.38
C ASP A 83 22.89 5.25 -7.72
N ALA A 84 23.32 4.31 -6.86
CA ALA A 84 24.54 3.52 -7.07
C ALA A 84 24.44 2.56 -8.28
N HIS A 85 23.26 2.00 -8.55
CA HIS A 85 23.06 1.12 -9.73
C HIS A 85 22.91 1.90 -11.05
N SER A 86 22.66 3.21 -10.99
CA SER A 86 22.56 4.06 -12.18
C SER A 86 23.92 4.60 -12.68
N ASN A 87 25.03 4.31 -11.98
CA ASN A 87 26.37 4.72 -12.41
C ASN A 87 27.27 3.51 -12.75
N PRO A 88 27.27 3.00 -14.00
CA PRO A 88 28.04 1.81 -14.41
C PRO A 88 29.51 2.10 -14.78
N ASN A 89 30.13 3.17 -14.26
CA ASN A 89 31.54 3.46 -14.49
C ASN A 89 32.29 3.55 -13.15
N ASP A 90 32.71 2.38 -12.67
CA ASP A 90 33.94 2.18 -11.89
C ASP A 90 34.58 0.86 -12.37
#